data_AF-A0A0U2Z939-F1
#
_entry.id   AF-A0A0U2Z939-F1
#
_cell.length_a   1.000
_cell.length_b   1.000
_cell.length_c   1.000
_cell.angle_alpha   90.00
_cell.angle_beta   90.00
_cell.angle_gamma   90.00
#
_symmetry.space_group_name_H-M   'P 1'
#
loop_
_entity.id
_entity.type
_entity.pdbx_description
1 polymer ?
#
loop_
_entity_poly.entity_id
_entity_poly.type
_entity_poly.pdbx_seq_one_letter_code
_entity_poly.pdbx_strand_id
1 'polypeptide(L)'
;MKEINDGKYDAFIGPANLGQNEIIDELGLEVVQPDPIYVGETIMLIYKSEENEKLMEEVDQALTELREEGTLSEISEEYYGEDVFQYDVTKKE
;
A
#
# COMPACT_ATOMS: atom_id res chain seq x y z
N MET A 1 -15.09 -6.06 -6.21
CA MET A 1 -15.75 -4.84 -6.75
C MET A 1 -17.09 -5.11 -7.41
N LYS A 2 -17.20 -6.02 -8.40
CA LYS A 2 -18.49 -6.32 -9.06
C LYS A 2 -19.66 -6.67 -8.12
N GLU A 3 -19.43 -7.49 -7.10
CA GLU A 3 -20.49 -7.84 -6.14
C GLU A 3 -20.96 -6.64 -5.28
N ILE A 4 -20.11 -5.62 -5.10
CA ILE A 4 -20.52 -4.36 -4.47
C ILE A 4 -21.35 -3.55 -5.46
N ASN A 5 -20.86 -3.40 -6.69
CA ASN A 5 -21.57 -2.73 -7.78
C ASN A 5 -22.99 -3.29 -8.01
N ASP A 6 -23.12 -4.62 -7.98
CA ASP A 6 -24.38 -5.33 -8.20
C ASP A 6 -25.29 -5.32 -6.94
N GLY A 7 -24.86 -4.68 -5.84
CA GLY A 7 -25.63 -4.51 -4.60
C GLY A 7 -25.71 -5.76 -3.72
N LYS A 8 -24.85 -6.77 -3.94
CA LYS A 8 -24.79 -7.96 -3.08
C LYS A 8 -24.12 -7.68 -1.74
N TYR A 9 -23.16 -6.76 -1.72
CA TYR A 9 -22.51 -6.26 -0.51
C TYR A 9 -22.47 -4.73 -0.53
N ASP A 10 -22.57 -4.10 0.64
CA ASP A 10 -22.52 -2.64 0.75
C ASP A 10 -21.08 -2.08 0.69
N ALA A 11 -20.09 -2.87 1.14
CA ALA A 11 -18.70 -2.44 1.21
C ALA A 11 -17.71 -3.61 1.22
N PHE A 12 -16.45 -3.30 0.90
CA PHE A 12 -15.30 -4.18 1.07
C PHE A 12 -14.25 -3.44 1.92
N ILE A 13 -13.70 -4.13 2.91
CA ILE A 13 -12.60 -3.63 3.73
C ILE A 13 -11.40 -4.51 3.44
N GLY A 14 -10.37 -3.91 2.85
CA GLY A 14 -9.14 -4.58 2.47
C GLY A 14 -8.05 -3.57 2.12
N PRO A 15 -6.84 -4.05 1.80
CA PRO A 15 -5.73 -3.18 1.41
C PRO A 15 -6.04 -2.47 0.08
N ALA A 16 -5.70 -1.18 0.01
CA ALA A 16 -6.03 -0.32 -1.12
C ALA A 16 -5.06 -0.41 -2.31
N ASN A 17 -3.91 -1.06 -2.12
CA ASN A 17 -2.80 -1.12 -3.08
C ASN A 17 -2.83 -2.36 -4.00
N LEU A 18 -4.01 -2.91 -4.30
CA LEU A 18 -4.17 -4.14 -5.12
C LEU A 18 -4.65 -3.88 -6.55
N GLY A 19 -4.51 -2.66 -7.08
CA GLY A 19 -4.92 -2.30 -8.44
C GLY A 19 -6.45 -2.24 -8.63
N GLN A 20 -7.20 -2.07 -7.55
CA GLN A 20 -8.66 -2.04 -7.59
C GLN A 20 -9.24 -0.86 -8.37
N ASN A 21 -8.53 0.28 -8.41
CA ASN A 21 -8.94 1.46 -9.19
C ASN A 21 -8.95 1.13 -10.69
N GLU A 22 -7.92 0.46 -11.20
CA GLU A 22 -7.88 0.01 -12.60
C GLU A 22 -9.06 -0.91 -12.92
N ILE A 23 -9.36 -1.86 -12.03
CA ILE A 23 -10.49 -2.79 -12.21
C ILE A 23 -11.84 -2.05 -12.21
N ILE A 24 -11.99 -1.03 -11.35
CA ILE A 24 -13.21 -0.21 -11.28
C ILE A 24 -13.39 0.56 -12.59
N ASP A 25 -12.32 1.19 -13.08
CA ASP A 25 -12.35 1.99 -14.31
C ASP A 25 -12.56 1.13 -15.57
N GLU A 26 -11.79 0.05 -15.74
CA GLU A 26 -11.88 -0.85 -16.90
C GLU A 26 -13.26 -1.48 -17.06
N LEU A 27 -13.92 -1.78 -15.94
CA LEU A 27 -15.24 -2.41 -15.92
C LEU A 27 -16.38 -1.40 -15.78
N GLY A 28 -16.08 -0.10 -15.65
CA GLY A 28 -17.08 0.96 -15.49
C GLY A 28 -17.97 0.76 -14.27
N LEU A 29 -17.39 0.34 -13.13
CA LEU A 29 -18.14 0.05 -11.91
C LEU A 29 -18.46 1.34 -11.15
N GLU A 30 -19.66 1.42 -10.57
CA GLU A 30 -20.09 2.52 -9.71
C GLU A 30 -19.69 2.26 -8.25
N VAL A 31 -18.39 2.03 -8.02
CA VAL A 31 -17.82 1.80 -6.67
C VAL A 31 -16.92 2.96 -6.30
N VAL A 32 -17.09 3.50 -5.09
CA VAL A 32 -16.28 4.62 -4.58
C VAL A 32 -15.25 4.11 -3.58
N GLN A 33 -14.00 4.54 -3.74
CA GLN A 33 -12.94 4.35 -2.76
C GLN A 33 -12.76 5.63 -1.92
N PRO A 34 -13.06 5.62 -0.61
CA PRO A 34 -12.75 6.72 0.29
C PRO A 34 -11.30 6.66 0.80
N ASP A 35 -10.87 7.71 1.50
CA ASP A 35 -9.62 7.72 2.27
C ASP A 35 -9.51 6.52 3.22
N PRO A 36 -8.30 6.00 3.48
CA PRO A 36 -8.12 4.82 4.32
C PRO A 36 -8.55 5.09 5.77
N ILE A 37 -9.31 4.16 6.33
CA ILE A 37 -9.69 4.15 7.76
C ILE A 37 -8.60 3.53 8.66
N TYR A 38 -7.62 2.86 8.06
CA TYR A 38 -6.47 2.26 8.73
C TYR A 38 -5.28 2.20 7.77
N VAL A 39 -4.13 2.67 8.26
CA VAL A 39 -2.84 2.65 7.59
C VAL A 39 -1.84 1.93 8.49
N GLY A 40 -1.36 0.78 8.02
CA GLY A 40 -0.30 -0.01 8.66
C GLY A 40 0.99 0.07 7.87
N GLU A 41 2.12 -0.18 8.52
CA GLU A 41 3.42 -0.24 7.85
C GLU A 41 3.56 -1.56 7.09
N THR A 42 4.10 -1.48 5.86
CA THR A 42 4.55 -2.65 5.11
C THR A 42 6.05 -2.81 5.36
N ILE A 43 6.45 -3.95 5.91
CA ILE A 43 7.83 -4.23 6.30
C ILE A 43 8.42 -5.39 5.48
N MET A 44 9.73 -5.34 5.24
CA MET A 44 10.46 -6.47 4.69
C MET A 44 10.83 -7.44 5.82
N LEU A 45 10.36 -8.69 5.71
CA LEU A 45 10.69 -9.72 6.68
C LEU A 45 12.04 -10.36 6.35
N ILE A 46 12.99 -10.22 7.27
CA ILE A 46 14.31 -10.86 7.20
C ILE A 46 14.41 -11.92 8.30
N TYR A 47 14.93 -13.10 7.97
CA TYR A 47 15.08 -14.19 8.94
C TYR A 47 16.01 -13.76 10.09
N LYS A 48 15.58 -14.00 11.33
CA LYS A 48 16.33 -13.59 12.51
C LYS A 48 17.53 -14.50 12.76
N SER A 49 18.73 -13.99 12.47
CA SER A 49 20.02 -14.58 12.81
C SER A 49 21.09 -13.50 12.94
N GLU A 50 22.16 -13.78 13.68
CA GLU A 50 23.32 -12.88 13.80
C GLU A 50 23.93 -12.56 12.41
N GLU A 51 23.94 -13.53 11.50
CA GLU A 51 24.43 -13.37 10.12
C GLU A 51 23.60 -12.36 9.30
N ASN A 52 22.33 -12.18 9.64
CA ASN A 52 21.40 -11.33 8.89
C ASN A 52 21.24 -9.92 9.49
N GLU A 53 21.85 -9.62 10.64
CA GLU A 53 21.72 -8.28 11.27
C GLU A 53 22.21 -7.17 10.34
N LYS A 54 23.38 -7.37 9.70
CA LYS A 54 23.93 -6.42 8.75
C LYS A 54 23.06 -6.23 7.50
N LEU A 55 22.44 -7.31 7.01
CA LEU A 55 21.53 -7.25 5.87
C LEU A 55 20.28 -6.44 6.21
N MET A 56 19.73 -6.65 7.41
CA MET A 56 18.58 -5.89 7.89
C MET A 56 18.89 -4.40 8.00
N GLU A 57 20.02 -4.04 8.61
CA GLU A 57 20.45 -2.64 8.71
C GLU A 57 20.64 -1.96 7.34
N GLU A 58 21.28 -2.67 6.39
CA GLU A 58 21.50 -2.13 5.04
C GLU A 58 20.19 -1.99 4.25
N VAL A 59 19.26 -2.93 4.40
CA VAL A 59 17.92 -2.84 3.78
C VAL A 59 17.13 -1.67 4.35
N ASP A 60 17.11 -1.50 5.68
CA ASP A 60 16.41 -0.39 6.33
C ASP A 60 17.00 0.96 5.92
N GLN A 61 18.32 1.07 5.83
CA GLN A 61 18.98 2.27 5.34
C GLN A 61 18.59 2.57 3.89
N ALA A 62 18.67 1.58 2.99
CA ALA A 62 18.32 1.77 1.59
C ALA A 62 16.84 2.17 1.41
N LEU A 63 15.92 1.55 2.15
CA LEU A 63 14.50 1.91 2.10
C LEU A 63 14.24 3.32 2.64
N THR A 64 14.99 3.75 3.66
CA THR A 64 14.92 5.12 4.20
C THR A 64 15.39 6.14 3.16
N GLU A 65 16.55 5.91 2.53
CA GLU A 65 17.09 6.78 1.48
C GLU A 65 16.11 6.89 0.30
N LEU A 66 15.58 5.77 -0.20
CA LEU A 66 14.60 5.75 -1.28
C LEU A 66 13.30 6.49 -0.93
N ARG A 67 12.90 6.49 0.34
CA ARG A 67 11.73 7.24 0.81
C ARG A 67 12.01 8.73 0.86
N GLU A 68 13.15 9.13 1.42
CA GLU A 68 13.54 10.55 1.55
C GLU A 68 13.77 11.21 0.19
N GLU A 69 14.29 10.45 -0.78
CA GLU A 69 14.51 10.90 -2.16
C GLU A 69 13.22 10.96 -2.99
N GLY A 70 12.10 10.44 -2.48
CA GLY A 70 10.80 10.41 -3.19
C GLY A 70 10.65 9.25 -4.18
N THR A 71 11.68 8.42 -4.36
CA THR A 71 11.65 7.27 -5.28
C THR A 71 10.51 6.30 -4.97
N LEU A 72 10.24 6.03 -3.68
CA LEU A 72 9.11 5.16 -3.31
C LEU A 72 7.75 5.77 -3.65
N SER A 73 7.59 7.09 -3.54
CA SER A 73 6.37 7.79 -3.96
C SER A 73 6.17 7.69 -5.47
N GLU A 74 7.23 7.89 -6.28
CA GLU A 74 7.16 7.73 -7.74
C GLU A 74 6.73 6.31 -8.14
N ILE A 75 7.31 5.28 -7.51
CA ILE A 75 6.91 3.88 -7.74
C ILE A 75 5.45 3.64 -7.33
N SER A 76 5.01 4.21 -6.20
CA SER A 76 3.64 4.07 -5.73
C SER A 76 2.64 4.65 -6.74
N GLU A 77 2.90 5.84 -7.26
CA GLU A 77 2.04 6.48 -8.25
C GLU A 77 1.99 5.66 -9.56
N GLU A 78 3.13 5.11 -10.01
CA GLU A 78 3.20 4.30 -11.24
C GLU A 78 2.33 3.03 -11.15
N TYR A 79 2.36 2.32 -10.03
CA TYR A 79 1.71 1.01 -9.91
C TYR A 79 0.35 1.02 -9.20
N TYR A 80 0.05 2.06 -8.42
CA TYR A 80 -1.21 2.16 -7.66
C TYR A 80 -2.09 3.35 -8.08
N GLY A 81 -1.56 4.28 -8.88
CA GLY A 81 -2.26 5.50 -9.26
C GLY A 81 -2.40 6.53 -8.12
N GLU A 82 -1.77 6.27 -6.98
CA GLU A 82 -1.71 7.16 -5.83
C GLU A 82 -0.40 6.97 -5.04
N ASP A 83 0.07 8.02 -4.36
CA ASP A 83 1.16 7.89 -3.40
C ASP A 83 0.64 7.34 -2.06
N VAL A 84 0.91 6.08 -1.75
CA VAL A 84 0.48 5.47 -0.48
C VAL A 84 1.27 5.98 0.72
N PHE A 85 2.41 6.64 0.52
CA PHE A 85 3.23 7.20 1.59
C PHE A 85 2.76 8.58 2.06
N GLN A 86 1.77 9.18 1.38
CA GLN A 86 1.14 10.44 1.79
C GLN A 86 0.30 10.31 3.06
N TYR A 87 -0.12 9.09 3.42
CA TYR A 87 -0.97 8.84 4.57
C TYR A 87 -0.17 8.57 5.85
N ASP A 88 -0.64 9.13 6.96
CA ASP A 88 -0.07 8.87 8.29
C ASP A 88 -0.47 7.48 8.80
N VAL A 89 0.51 6.76 9.38
CA VAL A 89 0.29 5.47 10.04
C VAL A 89 -0.72 5.65 11.19
N THR A 90 -1.83 4.92 11.12
CA THR A 90 -2.96 5.07 12.06
C THR A 90 -2.60 4.59 13.48
N LYS A 91 -1.68 3.64 13.60
CA LYS A 91 -1.14 3.18 14.88
C LYS A 91 0.35 2.86 14.73
N LYS A 92 1.19 3.64 15.40
CA LYS A 92 2.61 3.30 15.59
C LYS A 92 2.69 2.17 16.62
N GLU A 93 3.27 1.03 16.26
CA GLU A 93 3.56 -0.06 17.20
C GLU A 93 4.69 0.29 18.16
#